data_AF-A0A9D6DZV9-F1
#
_entry.id   AF-A0A9D6DZV9-F1
#
_cell.length_a   1.000
_cell.length_b   1.000
_cell.length_c   1.000
_cell.angle_alpha   90.00
_cell.angle_beta   90.00
_cell.angle_gamma   90.00
#
_symmetry.space_group_name_H-M   'P 1'
#
loop_
_entity.id
_entity.type
_entity.pdbx_description
1 polymer ?
#
loop_
_entity_poly.entity_id
_entity_poly.type
_entity_poly.pdbx_seq_one_letter_code
_entity_poly.pdbx_strand_id
1 'polypeptide(L)'
;MTRPTRFFADNFWGPIGASGPCGPCSEIFIDRGADVGCGNPECAPGCDCDRYTEFWNLVFPGLNRLESGQFVDLPNRGIDTGMGLERLTMVLQNVDSPFETDLFKGFMEILRNSEKETPHKAALDLSALTVSRRIIADHVRAVVFMMGDGIPPGNEGRGYVLRRIFRRALRFSRLLGVDEPLTRNLVPELIRTMKGPYPELAEREPYILRLVDHEEKTFQRTLQEGEGHLARLFERLAESGKGTLSGDDAFKLYDTFGFPLELTREMALERGFDVDLPGFEEAMAFQRNRARQALAEKLSASADISLMEHLKETSSSFVGYETLRCQARVLLILCGADTRSELREGEEGQVVL
;
A
#
# COMPACT_ATOMS: atom_id res chain seq x y z
N MET A 1 -8.04 6.50 37.33
CA MET A 1 -8.37 7.95 37.42
C MET A 1 -8.27 8.52 36.02
N THR A 2 -9.36 9.04 35.46
CA THR A 2 -9.35 9.75 34.18
C THR A 2 -8.72 11.14 34.37
N ARG A 3 -7.74 11.51 33.54
CA ARG A 3 -7.07 12.82 33.58
C ARG A 3 -7.41 13.59 32.29
N PRO A 4 -8.33 14.56 32.33
CA PRO A 4 -8.70 15.32 31.13
C PRO A 4 -7.55 16.26 30.72
N THR A 5 -7.19 16.23 29.43
CA THR A 5 -6.20 17.14 28.82
C THR A 5 -6.82 17.75 27.56
N ARG A 6 -6.54 19.01 27.24
CA ARG A 6 -7.09 19.70 26.06
C ARG A 6 -6.00 19.93 25.02
N PHE A 7 -6.18 19.42 23.80
CA PHE A 7 -5.30 19.67 22.66
C PHE A 7 -6.10 20.38 21.56
N PHE A 8 -5.90 21.69 21.41
CA PHE A 8 -6.76 22.50 20.52
C PHE A 8 -6.56 22.23 19.02
N ALA A 9 -5.38 21.76 18.61
CA ALA A 9 -5.10 21.41 17.21
C ALA A 9 -5.42 19.93 16.90
N ASP A 10 -5.15 19.03 17.85
CA ASP A 10 -5.23 17.59 17.63
C ASP A 10 -6.65 17.03 17.84
N ASN A 11 -7.50 17.69 18.63
CA ASN A 11 -8.87 17.22 18.91
C ASN A 11 -9.91 17.68 17.87
N PHE A 12 -9.55 17.69 16.58
CA PHE A 12 -10.48 17.92 15.48
C PHE A 12 -10.28 16.88 14.39
N TRP A 13 -11.31 16.09 14.11
CA TRP A 13 -11.26 15.03 13.13
C TRP A 13 -11.97 15.42 11.84
N GLY A 14 -11.30 15.15 10.71
CA GLY A 14 -11.86 15.23 9.37
C GLY A 14 -11.81 16.61 8.71
N PRO A 15 -12.41 16.74 7.51
CA PRO A 15 -13.04 15.64 6.75
C PRO A 15 -12.02 14.61 6.23
N ILE A 16 -12.49 13.41 5.90
CA ILE A 16 -11.70 12.46 5.10
C ILE A 16 -11.64 13.01 3.66
N GLY A 17 -10.53 13.66 3.31
CA GLY A 17 -10.31 14.26 1.99
C GLY A 17 -10.54 15.77 1.94
N ALA A 18 -10.87 16.30 0.77
CA ALA A 18 -11.03 17.76 0.57
C ALA A 18 -12.32 18.31 1.19
N SER A 19 -13.35 17.48 1.34
CA SER A 19 -14.67 17.87 1.83
C SER A 19 -15.36 16.72 2.56
N GLY A 20 -16.29 17.03 3.45
CA GLY A 20 -17.14 16.05 4.12
C GLY A 20 -17.43 16.35 5.60
N PRO A 21 -18.12 15.41 6.28
CA PRO A 21 -18.40 15.50 7.70
C PRO A 21 -17.12 15.57 8.54
N CYS A 22 -17.11 16.45 9.54
CA CYS A 22 -16.01 16.67 10.45
C CYS A 22 -16.51 17.25 11.78
N GLY A 23 -15.62 17.29 12.78
CA GLY A 23 -15.98 17.85 14.07
C GLY A 23 -14.92 17.63 15.14
N PRO A 24 -15.15 18.19 16.33
CA PRO A 24 -14.30 17.93 17.48
C PRO A 24 -14.32 16.44 17.84
N CYS A 25 -13.24 15.96 18.44
CA CYS A 25 -13.15 14.60 18.95
C CYS A 25 -12.61 14.56 20.38
N SER A 26 -12.78 13.41 21.03
CA SER A 26 -12.22 13.09 22.33
C SER A 26 -11.54 11.74 22.24
N GLU A 27 -10.27 11.70 22.60
CA GLU A 27 -9.45 10.49 22.52
C GLU A 27 -9.20 9.91 23.91
N ILE A 28 -9.11 8.59 23.98
CA ILE A 28 -8.85 7.84 25.19
C ILE A 28 -7.50 7.14 25.04
N PHE A 29 -6.63 7.43 26.01
CA PHE A 29 -5.28 6.91 26.08
C PHE A 29 -5.15 5.96 27.26
N ILE A 30 -4.31 4.95 27.11
CA ILE A 30 -3.79 4.16 28.22
C ILE A 30 -2.38 4.62 28.60
N ASP A 31 -2.12 4.78 29.89
CA ASP A 31 -0.77 4.95 30.43
C ASP A 31 -0.14 3.56 30.62
N ARG A 32 0.84 3.23 29.79
CA ARG A 32 1.59 1.97 29.82
C ARG A 32 2.72 1.95 30.85
N GLY A 33 2.89 3.04 31.60
CA GLY A 33 3.92 3.18 32.63
C GLY A 33 5.15 3.93 32.15
N ALA A 34 5.94 4.41 33.11
CA ALA A 34 7.11 5.23 32.84
C ALA A 34 8.23 4.47 32.10
N ASP A 35 8.31 3.15 32.28
CA ASP A 35 9.35 2.30 31.68
C ASP A 35 9.25 2.23 30.14
N VAL A 36 8.05 2.45 29.60
CA VAL A 36 7.78 2.54 28.14
C VAL A 36 7.88 3.99 27.63
N GLY A 37 8.00 4.96 28.55
CA GLY A 37 8.02 6.38 28.21
C GLY A 37 9.38 6.87 27.74
N CYS A 38 9.38 8.05 27.12
CA CYS A 38 10.60 8.73 26.66
C CYS A 38 11.49 9.30 27.78
N GLY A 39 11.17 9.02 29.06
CA GLY A 39 11.86 9.58 30.22
C GLY A 39 11.63 11.08 30.46
N ASN A 40 10.89 11.77 29.58
CA ASN A 40 10.52 13.17 29.76
C ASN A 40 9.55 13.32 30.96
N PRO A 41 9.86 14.16 31.96
CA PRO A 41 8.94 14.45 33.06
C PRO A 41 7.58 15.01 32.61
N GLU A 42 7.56 15.72 31.47
CA GLU A 42 6.35 16.30 30.86
C GLU A 42 5.64 15.32 29.89
N CYS A 43 6.02 14.03 29.92
CA CYS A 43 5.34 13.02 29.12
C CYS A 43 3.85 12.96 29.50
N ALA A 44 3.00 13.18 28.52
CA ALA A 44 1.55 13.22 28.63
C ALA A 44 0.91 12.64 27.36
N PRO A 45 -0.42 12.39 27.33
CA PRO A 45 -1.13 12.09 26.08
C PRO A 45 -0.77 13.11 24.97
N GLY A 46 -0.65 12.64 23.73
CA GLY A 46 -0.17 13.47 22.60
C GLY A 46 1.36 13.55 22.47
N CYS A 47 2.13 12.91 23.36
CA CYS A 47 3.57 12.72 23.17
C CYS A 47 3.84 11.62 22.13
N ASP A 48 4.85 11.80 21.28
CA ASP A 48 5.26 10.83 20.23
C ASP A 48 5.88 9.52 20.77
N CYS A 49 5.78 9.24 22.07
CA CYS A 49 6.30 8.02 22.69
C CYS A 49 5.19 7.00 23.00
N ASP A 50 5.56 5.75 23.20
CA ASP A 50 4.60 4.65 23.37
C ASP A 50 3.91 4.60 24.74
N ARG A 51 4.30 5.45 25.71
CA ARG A 51 3.70 5.43 27.06
C ARG A 51 2.21 5.72 27.05
N TYR A 52 1.79 6.79 26.39
CA TYR A 52 0.38 7.16 26.28
C TYR A 52 -0.14 6.66 24.94
N THR A 53 -0.56 5.40 24.91
CA THR A 53 -1.09 4.78 23.68
C THR A 53 -2.56 5.13 23.52
N GLU A 54 -2.90 5.84 22.45
CA GLU A 54 -4.29 6.06 22.02
C GLU A 54 -4.90 4.71 21.59
N PHE A 55 -6.10 4.38 22.07
CA PHE A 55 -6.78 3.15 21.64
C PHE A 55 -8.23 3.37 21.23
N TRP A 56 -8.83 4.52 21.57
CA TRP A 56 -10.22 4.83 21.24
C TRP A 56 -10.41 6.31 20.98
N ASN A 57 -10.96 6.64 19.82
CA ASN A 57 -11.37 7.99 19.44
C ASN A 57 -12.90 8.11 19.36
N LEU A 58 -13.44 9.17 19.96
CA LEU A 58 -14.85 9.55 19.95
C LEU A 58 -15.00 10.86 19.18
N VAL A 59 -15.45 10.77 17.93
CA VAL A 59 -15.67 11.93 17.06
C VAL A 59 -17.11 12.38 17.20
N PHE A 60 -17.32 13.70 17.23
CA PHE A 60 -18.63 14.33 17.31
C PHE A 60 -18.90 15.14 16.03
N PRO A 61 -19.22 14.51 14.89
CA PRO A 61 -19.49 15.22 13.65
C PRO A 61 -20.66 16.19 13.82
N GLY A 62 -20.34 17.48 13.66
CA GLY A 62 -21.31 18.57 13.71
C GLY A 62 -21.18 19.53 12.54
N LEU A 63 -20.08 19.44 11.79
CA LEU A 63 -19.75 20.31 10.67
C LEU A 63 -19.55 19.49 9.40
N ASN A 64 -19.75 20.14 8.26
CA ASN A 64 -19.36 19.66 6.95
C ASN A 64 -18.43 20.69 6.32
N ARG A 65 -17.21 20.28 5.98
CA ARG A 65 -16.28 21.12 5.24
C ARG A 65 -16.59 20.99 3.75
N LEU A 66 -16.87 22.10 3.09
CA LEU A 66 -17.08 22.18 1.65
C LEU A 66 -15.72 22.19 0.92
N GLU A 67 -15.72 21.90 -0.38
CA GLU A 67 -14.50 21.96 -1.22
C GLU A 67 -13.85 23.36 -1.22
N SER A 68 -14.65 24.41 -1.01
CA SER A 68 -14.15 25.79 -0.84
C SER A 68 -13.35 26.00 0.45
N GLY A 69 -13.33 25.01 1.35
CA GLY A 69 -12.75 25.09 2.69
C GLY A 69 -13.68 25.67 3.75
N GLN A 70 -14.87 26.15 3.37
CA GLN A 70 -15.87 26.66 4.32
C GLN A 70 -16.51 25.52 5.13
N PHE A 71 -16.75 25.76 6.42
CA PHE A 71 -17.52 24.87 7.28
C PHE A 71 -18.99 25.30 7.32
N VAL A 72 -19.89 24.33 7.22
CA VAL A 72 -21.33 24.50 7.44
C VAL A 72 -21.83 23.49 8.46
N ASP A 73 -22.87 23.82 9.21
CA ASP A 73 -23.46 22.87 10.16
C ASP A 73 -24.07 21.68 9.44
N LEU A 74 -23.86 20.48 10.00
CA LEU A 74 -24.60 19.30 9.56
C LEU A 74 -26.06 19.43 10.01
N PRO A 75 -27.04 19.06 9.16
CA PRO A 75 -28.45 19.12 9.52
C PRO A 75 -28.80 18.17 10.69
N ASN A 76 -28.05 17.07 10.83
CA ASN A 76 -28.17 16.12 11.94
C ASN A 76 -26.79 15.83 12.51
N ARG A 77 -26.67 15.80 13.84
CA ARG A 77 -25.43 15.44 14.54
C ARG A 77 -25.37 13.93 14.74
N GLY A 78 -24.17 13.37 14.61
CA GLY A 78 -23.90 11.96 14.83
C GLY A 78 -22.79 11.75 15.88
N ILE A 79 -22.47 10.49 16.11
CA ILE A 79 -21.27 10.06 16.84
C ILE A 79 -20.59 9.03 15.95
N ASP A 80 -19.29 9.21 15.73
CA ASP A 80 -18.43 8.23 15.08
C ASP A 80 -17.34 7.82 16.07
N THR A 81 -17.11 6.52 16.24
CA THR A 81 -16.09 6.04 17.18
C THR A 81 -15.24 4.98 16.54
N GLY A 82 -13.92 5.11 16.68
CA GLY A 82 -12.95 4.11 16.25
C GLY A 82 -12.14 3.61 17.44
N MET A 83 -12.16 2.30 17.70
CA MET A 83 -11.33 1.68 18.72
C MET A 83 -10.40 0.66 18.05
N GLY A 84 -9.09 0.83 18.23
CA GLY A 84 -8.09 -0.09 17.66
C GLY A 84 -8.11 -1.42 18.39
N LEU A 85 -8.67 -2.47 17.76
CA LEU A 85 -8.82 -3.79 18.38
C LEU A 85 -7.46 -4.34 18.83
N GLU A 86 -6.43 -4.26 17.99
CA GLU A 86 -5.11 -4.82 18.29
C GLU A 86 -4.42 -4.09 19.44
N ARG A 87 -4.64 -2.77 19.57
CA ARG A 87 -4.16 -1.99 20.72
C ARG A 87 -4.93 -2.32 21.99
N LEU A 88 -6.25 -2.48 21.91
CA LEU A 88 -7.05 -2.94 23.05
C LEU A 88 -6.63 -4.34 23.50
N THR A 89 -6.43 -5.27 22.56
CA THR A 89 -5.98 -6.64 22.85
C THR A 89 -4.60 -6.66 23.49
N MET A 90 -3.65 -5.84 23.00
CA MET A 90 -2.33 -5.65 23.60
C MET A 90 -2.45 -5.26 25.08
N VAL A 91 -3.33 -4.31 25.40
CA VAL A 91 -3.61 -3.87 26.76
C VAL A 91 -4.22 -4.98 27.61
N LEU A 92 -5.27 -5.65 27.12
CA LEU A 92 -5.98 -6.68 27.87
C LEU A 92 -5.12 -7.91 28.14
N GLN A 93 -4.20 -8.23 27.22
CA GLN A 93 -3.27 -9.35 27.36
C GLN A 93 -1.97 -8.97 28.09
N ASN A 94 -1.81 -7.69 28.45
CA ASN A 94 -0.64 -7.16 29.14
C ASN A 94 0.68 -7.52 28.42
N VAL A 95 0.74 -7.22 27.13
CA VAL A 95 1.93 -7.39 26.27
C VAL A 95 2.38 -6.04 25.71
N ASP A 96 3.63 -5.95 25.25
CA ASP A 96 4.23 -4.66 24.93
C ASP A 96 3.98 -4.18 23.50
N SER A 97 3.43 -5.05 22.67
CA SER A 97 3.27 -4.81 21.24
C SER A 97 2.04 -5.56 20.72
N PRO A 98 1.26 -4.99 19.77
CA PRO A 98 0.19 -5.71 19.10
C PRO A 98 0.66 -7.04 18.47
N PHE A 99 1.90 -7.10 18.01
CA PHE A 99 2.51 -8.30 17.41
C PHE A 99 2.80 -9.44 18.40
N GLU A 100 2.63 -9.22 19.70
CA GLU A 100 2.79 -10.23 20.76
C GLU A 100 1.45 -10.81 21.22
N THR A 101 0.34 -10.23 20.75
CA THR A 101 -1.01 -10.73 21.04
C THR A 101 -1.27 -12.05 20.33
N ASP A 102 -2.30 -12.75 20.79
CA ASP A 102 -2.83 -13.96 20.13
C ASP A 102 -3.16 -13.78 18.64
N LEU A 103 -3.52 -12.56 18.21
CA LEU A 103 -3.76 -12.23 16.80
C LEU A 103 -2.53 -12.39 15.90
N PHE A 104 -1.32 -12.26 16.44
CA PHE A 104 -0.07 -12.30 15.67
C PHE A 104 0.92 -13.36 16.13
N LYS A 105 0.79 -13.89 17.35
CA LYS A 105 1.78 -14.76 17.97
C LYS A 105 2.09 -15.99 17.10
N GLY A 106 1.07 -16.65 16.56
CA GLY A 106 1.22 -17.82 15.68
C GLY A 106 1.96 -17.47 14.38
N PHE A 107 1.54 -16.38 13.72
CA PHE A 107 2.21 -15.87 12.53
C PHE A 107 3.69 -15.55 12.79
N MET A 108 3.98 -14.84 13.89
CA MET A 108 5.33 -14.44 14.26
C MET A 108 6.23 -15.63 14.61
N GLU A 109 5.66 -16.69 15.20
CA GLU A 109 6.39 -17.94 15.46
C GLU A 109 6.75 -18.66 14.17
N ILE A 110 5.81 -18.83 13.25
CA ILE A 110 6.07 -19.43 11.94
C ILE A 110 7.12 -18.61 11.20
N LEU A 111 6.99 -17.28 11.19
CA LEU A 111 7.95 -16.40 10.54
C LEU A 111 9.36 -16.64 11.07
N ARG A 112 9.54 -16.59 12.40
CA ARG A 112 10.85 -16.85 13.03
C ARG A 112 11.43 -18.21 12.68
N ASN A 113 10.59 -19.24 12.63
CA ASN A 113 11.01 -20.61 12.28
C ASN A 113 11.39 -20.76 10.79
N SER A 114 10.85 -19.89 9.92
CA SER A 114 11.19 -19.85 8.50
C SER A 114 12.44 -19.03 8.19
N GLU A 115 12.95 -18.24 9.13
CA GLU A 115 14.16 -17.45 8.93
C GLU A 115 15.42 -18.33 8.86
N LYS A 116 16.37 -17.92 8.03
CA LYS A 116 17.69 -18.55 7.93
C LYS A 116 18.78 -17.54 8.21
N GLU A 117 19.91 -18.03 8.70
CA GLU A 117 21.07 -17.17 8.89
C GLU A 117 21.69 -16.85 7.53
N THR A 118 21.72 -15.55 7.20
CA THR A 118 22.29 -15.03 5.95
C THR A 118 23.22 -13.86 6.28
N PRO A 119 24.17 -13.51 5.40
CA PRO A 119 25.01 -12.32 5.61
C PRO A 119 24.19 -11.03 5.80
N HIS A 120 23.04 -10.93 5.14
CA HIS A 120 22.14 -9.79 5.27
C HIS A 120 21.47 -9.75 6.65
N LYS A 121 20.94 -10.88 7.13
CA LYS A 121 20.33 -10.98 8.46
C LYS A 121 21.34 -10.74 9.57
N ALA A 122 22.54 -11.29 9.45
CA ALA A 122 23.61 -11.14 10.44
C ALA A 122 24.11 -9.70 10.58
N ALA A 123 23.88 -8.85 9.57
CA ALA A 123 24.21 -7.43 9.60
C ALA A 123 23.15 -6.57 10.32
N LEU A 124 21.99 -7.14 10.67
CA LEU A 124 20.92 -6.43 11.36
C LEU A 124 21.12 -6.48 12.87
N ASP A 125 20.87 -5.36 13.53
CA ASP A 125 20.69 -5.34 14.99
C ASP A 125 19.31 -5.90 15.39
N LEU A 126 19.10 -6.05 16.70
CA LEU A 126 17.85 -6.58 17.24
C LEU A 126 16.63 -5.70 16.90
N SER A 127 16.82 -4.39 16.79
CA SER A 127 15.75 -3.45 16.45
C SER A 127 15.31 -3.66 15.00
N ALA A 128 16.27 -3.68 14.06
CA ALA A 128 16.02 -3.91 12.65
C ALA A 128 15.40 -5.29 12.37
N LEU A 129 15.83 -6.33 13.09
CA LEU A 129 15.18 -7.65 13.05
C LEU A 129 13.71 -7.57 13.48
N THR A 130 13.44 -6.88 14.58
CA THR A 130 12.08 -6.70 15.11
C THR A 130 11.20 -5.93 14.14
N VAL A 131 11.70 -4.82 13.59
CA VAL A 131 10.99 -4.00 12.60
C VAL A 131 10.68 -4.81 11.34
N SER A 132 11.66 -5.56 10.82
CA SER A 132 11.49 -6.39 9.62
C SER A 132 10.35 -7.40 9.80
N ARG A 133 10.32 -8.11 10.94
CA ARG A 133 9.26 -9.08 11.25
C ARG A 133 7.89 -8.43 11.34
N ARG A 134 7.80 -7.26 12.00
CA ARG A 134 6.55 -6.49 12.14
C ARG A 134 6.04 -6.01 10.77
N ILE A 135 6.92 -5.54 9.89
CA ILE A 135 6.57 -5.14 8.52
C ILE A 135 5.98 -6.33 7.77
N ILE A 136 6.63 -7.50 7.81
CA ILE A 136 6.12 -8.71 7.13
C ILE A 136 4.73 -9.09 7.66
N ALA A 137 4.55 -9.14 8.98
CA ALA A 137 3.29 -9.52 9.59
C ALA A 137 2.13 -8.57 9.24
N ASP A 138 2.36 -7.26 9.33
CA ASP A 138 1.36 -6.26 8.99
C ASP A 138 1.03 -6.26 7.49
N HIS A 139 2.05 -6.31 6.65
CA HIS A 139 1.87 -6.21 5.20
C HIS A 139 1.26 -7.47 4.59
N VAL A 140 1.63 -8.67 5.07
CA VAL A 140 0.98 -9.92 4.64
C VAL A 140 -0.50 -9.90 5.05
N ARG A 141 -0.82 -9.38 6.23
CA ARG A 141 -2.21 -9.18 6.64
C ARG A 141 -2.97 -8.26 5.72
N ALA A 142 -2.45 -7.06 5.44
CA ALA A 142 -3.08 -6.13 4.52
C ALA A 142 -3.30 -6.76 3.12
N VAL A 143 -2.29 -7.44 2.57
CA VAL A 143 -2.38 -8.07 1.24
C VAL A 143 -3.42 -9.17 1.20
N VAL A 144 -3.47 -10.04 2.21
CA VAL A 144 -4.45 -11.15 2.28
C VAL A 144 -5.87 -10.63 2.36
N PHE A 145 -6.13 -9.60 3.18
CA PHE A 145 -7.45 -8.97 3.24
C PHE A 145 -7.82 -8.27 1.93
N MET A 146 -6.93 -7.49 1.33
CA MET A 146 -7.20 -6.82 0.05
C MET A 146 -7.50 -7.82 -1.08
N MET A 147 -6.73 -8.92 -1.17
CA MET A 147 -7.00 -10.00 -2.13
C MET A 147 -8.29 -10.75 -1.80
N GLY A 148 -8.57 -10.94 -0.51
CA GLY A 148 -9.84 -11.47 -0.01
C GLY A 148 -11.02 -10.65 -0.47
N ASP A 149 -10.90 -9.33 -0.50
CA ASP A 149 -11.92 -8.41 -1.03
C ASP A 149 -11.98 -8.36 -2.57
N GLY A 150 -11.12 -9.11 -3.26
CA GLY A 150 -11.09 -9.19 -4.72
C GLY A 150 -10.26 -8.11 -5.39
N ILE A 151 -9.31 -7.50 -4.68
CA ILE A 151 -8.34 -6.55 -5.26
C ILE A 151 -7.11 -7.35 -5.75
N PRO A 152 -6.88 -7.49 -7.06
CA PRO A 152 -5.68 -8.13 -7.56
C PRO A 152 -4.47 -7.17 -7.55
N PRO A 153 -3.23 -7.68 -7.56
CA PRO A 153 -2.04 -6.88 -7.83
C PRO A 153 -2.16 -6.16 -9.18
N GLY A 154 -1.78 -4.88 -9.22
CA GLY A 154 -1.91 -4.04 -10.43
C GLY A 154 -0.88 -2.93 -10.49
N ASN A 155 -0.89 -2.16 -11.59
CA ASN A 155 0.00 -1.02 -11.81
C ASN A 155 -0.64 0.34 -11.48
N GLU A 156 -1.95 0.37 -11.20
CA GLU A 156 -2.69 1.59 -10.89
C GLU A 156 -3.66 1.39 -9.71
N GLY A 157 -4.08 2.50 -9.12
CA GLY A 157 -5.10 2.53 -8.06
C GLY A 157 -4.80 1.59 -6.88
N ARG A 158 -5.83 0.86 -6.43
CA ARG A 158 -5.74 -0.05 -5.27
C ARG A 158 -4.79 -1.22 -5.52
N GLY A 159 -4.76 -1.74 -6.75
CA GLY A 159 -3.87 -2.84 -7.11
C GLY A 159 -2.40 -2.46 -7.05
N TYR A 160 -2.07 -1.20 -7.34
CA TYR A 160 -0.71 -0.67 -7.17
C TYR A 160 -0.32 -0.55 -5.69
N VAL A 161 -1.22 -0.04 -4.85
CA VAL A 161 -0.99 0.04 -3.39
C VAL A 161 -0.73 -1.36 -2.82
N LEU A 162 -1.57 -2.34 -3.19
CA LEU A 162 -1.39 -3.74 -2.79
C LEU A 162 -0.02 -4.27 -3.22
N ARG A 163 0.33 -4.08 -4.51
CA ARG A 163 1.62 -4.52 -5.06
C ARG A 163 2.81 -3.91 -4.29
N ARG A 164 2.74 -2.63 -3.93
CA ARG A 164 3.78 -1.95 -3.15
C ARG A 164 3.95 -2.56 -1.75
N ILE A 165 2.84 -2.72 -1.03
CA ILE A 165 2.82 -3.34 0.31
C ILE A 165 3.39 -4.75 0.24
N PHE A 166 2.95 -5.54 -0.75
CA PHE A 166 3.39 -6.92 -0.89
C PHE A 166 4.88 -7.04 -1.22
N ARG A 167 5.39 -6.24 -2.17
CA ARG A 167 6.81 -6.24 -2.55
C ARG A 167 7.72 -5.80 -1.40
N ARG A 168 7.26 -4.86 -0.57
CA ARG A 168 7.96 -4.50 0.66
C ARG A 168 8.03 -5.68 1.64
N ALA A 169 6.93 -6.41 1.84
CA ALA A 169 6.93 -7.63 2.66
C ALA A 169 7.93 -8.67 2.12
N LEU A 170 7.92 -8.94 0.80
CA LEU A 170 8.82 -9.91 0.16
C LEU A 170 10.30 -9.52 0.31
N ARG A 171 10.62 -8.22 0.20
CA ARG A 171 11.97 -7.71 0.42
C ARG A 171 12.45 -7.97 1.85
N PHE A 172 11.62 -7.69 2.86
CA PHE A 172 11.98 -7.98 4.26
C PHE A 172 12.02 -9.48 4.55
N SER A 173 11.16 -10.30 3.95
CA SER A 173 11.24 -11.77 4.05
C SER A 173 12.59 -12.28 3.55
N ARG A 174 13.04 -11.78 2.40
CA ARG A 174 14.37 -12.09 1.84
C ARG A 174 15.51 -11.61 2.73
N LEU A 175 15.41 -10.39 3.28
CA LEU A 175 16.38 -9.84 4.23
C LEU A 175 16.58 -10.76 5.45
N LEU A 176 15.51 -11.39 5.91
CA LEU A 176 15.52 -12.36 7.02
C LEU A 176 15.85 -13.81 6.59
N GLY A 177 16.16 -14.05 5.31
CA GLY A 177 16.49 -15.37 4.78
C GLY A 177 15.29 -16.33 4.69
N VAL A 178 14.08 -15.80 4.56
CA VAL A 178 12.87 -16.59 4.34
C VAL A 178 12.76 -16.93 2.84
N ASP A 179 13.21 -18.13 2.48
CA ASP A 179 13.20 -18.60 1.08
C ASP A 179 11.93 -19.38 0.69
N GLU A 180 11.17 -19.84 1.68
CA GLU A 180 9.95 -20.60 1.42
C GLU A 180 8.82 -19.65 1.00
N PRO A 181 7.97 -20.04 0.02
CA PRO A 181 6.82 -19.23 -0.38
C PRO A 181 5.93 -18.89 0.81
N LEU A 182 5.47 -17.65 0.89
CA LEU A 182 4.62 -17.18 1.98
C LEU A 182 3.29 -17.98 2.06
N THR A 183 2.86 -18.52 0.92
CA THR A 183 1.69 -19.39 0.76
C THR A 183 1.81 -20.73 1.46
N ARG A 184 3.03 -21.16 1.83
CA ARG A 184 3.23 -22.46 2.48
C ARG A 184 2.68 -22.49 3.90
N ASN A 185 3.04 -21.49 4.71
CA ASN A 185 2.72 -21.49 6.14
C ASN A 185 2.16 -20.15 6.64
N LEU A 186 2.65 -19.01 6.14
CA LEU A 186 2.32 -17.69 6.70
C LEU A 186 0.90 -17.24 6.32
N VAL A 187 0.54 -17.32 5.05
CA VAL A 187 -0.82 -16.95 4.59
C VAL A 187 -1.89 -17.90 5.15
N PRO A 188 -1.72 -19.23 5.13
CA PRO A 188 -2.68 -20.14 5.75
C PRO A 188 -2.87 -19.90 7.26
N GLU A 189 -1.79 -19.62 8.00
CA GLU A 189 -1.87 -19.32 9.44
C GLU A 189 -2.65 -18.04 9.72
N LEU A 190 -2.43 -17.00 8.91
CA LEU A 190 -3.20 -15.77 9.02
C LEU A 190 -4.69 -16.02 8.77
N ILE A 191 -5.04 -16.72 7.68
CA ILE A 191 -6.45 -17.06 7.37
C ILE A 191 -7.05 -17.88 8.51
N ARG A 192 -6.32 -18.86 9.04
CA ARG A 192 -6.75 -19.67 10.19
C ARG A 192 -7.06 -18.82 11.42
N THR A 193 -6.26 -17.80 11.68
CA THR A 193 -6.43 -16.87 12.82
C THR A 193 -7.62 -15.94 12.62
N MET A 194 -7.86 -15.48 11.39
CA MET A 194 -8.87 -14.45 11.09
C MET A 194 -10.23 -14.99 10.64
N LYS A 195 -10.34 -16.28 10.27
CA LYS A 195 -11.58 -16.85 9.68
C LYS A 195 -12.82 -16.84 10.58
N GLY A 196 -12.66 -16.65 11.89
CA GLY A 196 -13.79 -16.60 12.83
C GLY A 196 -14.70 -15.40 12.55
N PRO A 197 -14.18 -14.16 12.70
CA PRO A 197 -14.90 -12.95 12.31
C PRO A 197 -14.97 -12.71 10.79
N TYR A 198 -14.04 -13.26 10.01
CA TYR A 198 -13.93 -13.04 8.55
C TYR A 198 -13.99 -14.38 7.77
N PRO A 199 -15.14 -15.09 7.76
CA PRO A 199 -15.27 -16.39 7.09
C PRO A 199 -14.97 -16.34 5.58
N GLU A 200 -15.17 -15.20 4.93
CA GLU A 200 -14.88 -14.96 3.52
C GLU A 200 -13.40 -15.19 3.16
N LEU A 201 -12.48 -15.01 4.11
CA LEU A 201 -11.07 -15.33 3.91
C LEU A 201 -10.82 -16.82 3.72
N ALA A 202 -11.53 -17.66 4.47
CA ALA A 202 -11.44 -19.11 4.32
C ALA A 202 -12.13 -19.57 3.02
N GLU A 203 -13.27 -18.98 2.66
CA GLU A 203 -13.96 -19.28 1.40
C GLU A 203 -13.10 -18.92 0.17
N ARG A 204 -12.35 -17.82 0.25
CA ARG A 204 -11.49 -17.32 -0.83
C ARG A 204 -10.03 -17.77 -0.72
N GLU A 205 -9.68 -18.62 0.23
CA GLU A 205 -8.30 -19.08 0.46
C GLU A 205 -7.61 -19.58 -0.82
N PRO A 206 -8.23 -20.47 -1.65
CA PRO A 206 -7.59 -20.92 -2.88
C PRO A 206 -7.31 -19.80 -3.88
N TYR A 207 -8.13 -18.75 -3.90
CA TYR A 207 -7.93 -17.59 -4.77
C TYR A 207 -6.79 -16.71 -4.26
N ILE A 208 -6.79 -16.41 -2.95
CA ILE A 208 -5.75 -15.62 -2.29
C ILE A 208 -4.39 -16.29 -2.49
N LEU A 209 -4.27 -17.59 -2.21
CA LEU A 209 -3.01 -18.34 -2.34
C LEU A 209 -2.47 -18.30 -3.78
N ARG A 210 -3.33 -18.41 -4.80
CA ARG A 210 -2.90 -18.31 -6.21
C ARG A 210 -2.34 -16.93 -6.55
N LEU A 211 -2.98 -15.86 -6.08
CA LEU A 211 -2.51 -14.50 -6.35
C LEU A 211 -1.20 -14.17 -5.64
N VAL A 212 -1.09 -14.58 -4.37
CA VAL A 212 0.15 -14.42 -3.58
C VAL A 212 1.29 -15.17 -4.26
N ASP A 213 1.11 -16.44 -4.60
CA ASP A 213 2.13 -17.27 -5.26
C ASP A 213 2.57 -16.68 -6.61
N HIS A 214 1.61 -16.21 -7.42
CA HIS A 214 1.91 -15.62 -8.72
C HIS A 214 2.73 -14.32 -8.62
N GLU A 215 2.32 -13.38 -7.77
CA GLU A 215 3.02 -12.10 -7.62
C GLU A 215 4.36 -12.29 -6.89
N GLU A 216 4.45 -13.21 -5.91
CA GLU A 216 5.71 -13.57 -5.24
C GLU A 216 6.74 -14.10 -6.23
N LYS A 217 6.38 -15.11 -7.04
CA LYS A 217 7.28 -15.66 -8.08
C LYS A 217 7.70 -14.61 -9.11
N THR A 218 6.75 -13.76 -9.51
CA THR A 218 7.02 -12.69 -10.48
C THR A 218 8.03 -11.70 -9.94
N PHE A 219 7.88 -11.27 -8.68
CA PHE A 219 8.77 -10.29 -8.07
C PHE A 219 10.11 -10.89 -7.65
N GLN A 220 10.15 -12.11 -7.13
CA GLN A 220 11.42 -12.77 -6.76
C GLN A 220 12.42 -12.78 -7.93
N ARG A 221 11.94 -13.00 -9.16
CA ARG A 221 12.77 -12.96 -10.37
C ARG A 221 13.42 -11.59 -10.58
N THR A 222 12.66 -10.50 -10.42
CA THR A 222 13.18 -9.15 -10.68
C THR A 222 13.90 -8.53 -9.47
N LEU A 223 13.56 -8.98 -8.26
CA LEU A 223 14.14 -8.52 -7.00
C LEU A 223 15.66 -8.77 -6.96
N GLN A 224 16.10 -9.98 -7.32
CA GLN A 224 17.53 -10.31 -7.30
C GLN A 224 18.34 -9.45 -8.29
N GLU A 225 17.81 -9.23 -9.49
CA GLU A 225 18.46 -8.42 -10.51
C GLU A 225 18.49 -6.93 -10.10
N GLY A 226 17.37 -6.44 -9.56
CA GLY A 226 17.24 -5.06 -9.09
C GLY A 226 18.12 -4.77 -7.88
N GLU A 227 18.24 -5.68 -6.92
CA GLU A 227 19.15 -5.55 -5.77
C GLU A 227 20.60 -5.44 -6.22
N GLY A 228 21.02 -6.28 -7.17
CA GLY A 228 22.36 -6.21 -7.74
C GLY A 228 22.61 -4.92 -8.50
N HIS A 229 21.61 -4.40 -9.22
CA HIS A 229 21.72 -3.10 -9.89
C HIS A 229 21.81 -1.94 -8.90
N LEU A 230 20.98 -1.98 -7.86
CA LEU A 230 20.95 -0.98 -6.81
C LEU A 230 22.25 -0.95 -5.99
N ALA A 231 22.84 -2.12 -5.70
CA ALA A 231 24.15 -2.20 -5.04
C ALA A 231 25.24 -1.45 -5.84
N ARG A 232 25.30 -1.69 -7.16
CA ARG A 232 26.22 -0.97 -8.07
C ARG A 232 25.93 0.53 -8.16
N LEU A 233 24.68 0.95 -7.99
CA LEU A 233 24.32 2.37 -7.93
C LEU A 233 24.88 3.00 -6.65
N PHE A 234 24.72 2.34 -5.51
CA PHE A 234 25.25 2.82 -4.23
C PHE A 234 26.77 2.86 -4.17
N GLU A 235 27.46 1.88 -4.74
CA GLU A 235 28.93 1.89 -4.87
C GLU A 235 29.40 3.13 -5.65
N ARG A 236 28.78 3.42 -6.81
CA ARG A 236 29.10 4.61 -7.61
C ARG A 236 28.78 5.92 -6.90
N LEU A 237 27.70 5.98 -6.13
CA LEU A 237 27.34 7.16 -5.33
C LEU A 237 28.37 7.41 -4.22
N ALA A 238 28.77 6.35 -3.52
CA ALA A 238 29.82 6.42 -2.50
C ALA A 238 31.16 6.91 -3.07
N GLU A 239 31.58 6.37 -4.23
CA GLU A 239 32.81 6.77 -4.92
C GLU A 239 32.79 8.23 -5.40
N SER A 240 31.63 8.69 -5.89
CA SER A 240 31.48 10.06 -6.42
C SER A 240 31.21 11.11 -5.34
N GLY A 241 31.02 10.71 -4.08
CA GLY A 241 30.67 11.60 -2.98
C GLY A 241 29.26 12.23 -3.11
N LYS A 242 28.43 11.69 -4.01
CA LYS A 242 27.05 12.18 -4.22
C LYS A 242 26.12 11.50 -3.22
N GLY A 243 25.38 12.30 -2.45
CA GLY A 243 24.41 11.82 -1.46
C GLY A 243 23.04 11.44 -2.02
N THR A 244 22.81 11.54 -3.34
CA THR A 244 21.46 11.42 -3.92
C THR A 244 21.48 10.55 -5.17
N LEU A 245 20.63 9.52 -5.20
CA LEU A 245 20.32 8.70 -6.36
C LEU A 245 19.50 9.51 -7.37
N SER A 246 19.89 9.48 -8.64
CA SER A 246 19.20 10.23 -9.69
C SER A 246 17.77 9.73 -9.93
N GLY A 247 16.90 10.64 -10.38
CA GLY A 247 15.53 10.30 -10.76
C GLY A 247 15.45 9.25 -11.87
N ASP A 248 16.37 9.30 -12.84
CA ASP A 248 16.48 8.32 -13.93
C ASP A 248 16.85 6.92 -13.44
N ASP A 249 17.80 6.83 -12.50
CA ASP A 249 18.19 5.54 -11.91
C ASP A 249 17.04 4.96 -11.07
N ALA A 250 16.35 5.80 -10.29
CA ALA A 250 15.16 5.41 -9.55
C ALA A 250 14.01 4.99 -10.49
N PHE A 251 13.84 5.68 -11.62
CA PHE A 251 12.85 5.34 -12.64
C PHE A 251 13.17 4.02 -13.31
N LYS A 252 14.45 3.74 -13.60
CA LYS A 252 14.89 2.45 -14.13
C LYS A 252 14.61 1.30 -13.16
N LEU A 253 14.85 1.50 -11.87
CA LEU A 253 14.50 0.53 -10.82
C LEU A 253 12.99 0.24 -10.83
N TYR A 254 12.17 1.27 -10.99
CA TYR A 254 10.72 1.14 -11.10
C TYR A 254 10.26 0.43 -12.37
N ASP A 255 10.64 0.93 -13.54
CA ASP A 255 10.14 0.48 -14.84
C ASP A 255 10.73 -0.89 -15.26
N THR A 256 12.03 -1.09 -15.05
CA THR A 256 12.74 -2.30 -15.50
C THR A 256 12.70 -3.42 -14.45
N PHE A 257 12.95 -3.08 -13.19
CA PHE A 257 13.10 -4.08 -12.12
C PHE A 257 11.84 -4.22 -11.24
N GLY A 258 10.84 -3.35 -11.44
CA GLY A 258 9.61 -3.37 -10.68
C GLY A 258 9.76 -2.93 -9.23
N PHE A 259 10.79 -2.17 -8.88
CA PHE A 259 10.96 -1.67 -7.52
C PHE A 259 10.03 -0.48 -7.30
N PRO A 260 9.07 -0.55 -6.36
CA PRO A 260 8.36 0.64 -5.93
C PRO A 260 9.33 1.77 -5.56
N LEU A 261 8.98 3.01 -5.88
CA LEU A 261 9.80 4.17 -5.51
C LEU A 261 10.09 4.18 -4.01
N GLU A 262 9.11 3.85 -3.19
CA GLU A 262 9.24 3.82 -1.73
C GLU A 262 10.24 2.75 -1.26
N LEU A 263 10.29 1.60 -1.95
CA LEU A 263 11.28 0.57 -1.66
C LEU A 263 12.69 1.07 -2.00
N THR A 264 12.85 1.71 -3.16
CA THR A 264 14.13 2.33 -3.54
C THR A 264 14.57 3.39 -2.53
N ARG A 265 13.65 4.24 -2.07
CA ARG A 265 13.91 5.27 -1.04
C ARG A 265 14.31 4.66 0.29
N GLU A 266 13.60 3.65 0.76
CA GLU A 266 13.92 2.94 2.01
C GLU A 266 15.32 2.35 1.96
N MET A 267 15.67 1.67 0.86
CA MET A 267 16.99 1.07 0.66
C MET A 267 18.13 2.10 0.49
N ALA A 268 17.82 3.29 -0.04
CA ALA A 268 18.76 4.39 -0.15
C ALA A 268 19.04 5.01 1.23
N LEU A 269 17.98 5.29 2.00
CA LEU A 269 18.07 5.86 3.33
C LEU A 269 18.85 4.96 4.30
N GLU A 270 18.66 3.65 4.23
CA GLU A 270 19.44 2.67 5.02
C GLU A 270 20.96 2.77 4.79
N ARG A 271 21.39 3.33 3.65
CA ARG A 271 22.80 3.56 3.30
C ARG A 271 23.21 5.03 3.39
N GLY A 272 22.34 5.89 3.92
CA GLY A 272 22.60 7.32 4.04
C GLY A 272 22.49 8.10 2.72
N PHE A 273 21.83 7.54 1.71
CA PHE A 273 21.53 8.22 0.45
C PHE A 273 20.07 8.71 0.39
N ASP A 274 19.83 9.75 -0.38
CA ASP A 274 18.49 10.23 -0.74
C ASP A 274 18.15 9.85 -2.19
N VAL A 275 16.91 10.11 -2.63
CA VAL A 275 16.44 9.89 -4.01
C VAL A 275 15.87 11.20 -4.55
N ASP A 276 16.28 11.57 -5.76
CA ASP A 276 15.73 12.71 -6.50
C ASP A 276 14.29 12.43 -6.95
N LEU A 277 13.32 12.85 -6.12
CA LEU A 277 11.89 12.68 -6.40
C LEU A 277 11.42 13.54 -7.58
N PRO A 278 11.78 14.83 -7.70
CA PRO A 278 11.42 15.62 -8.87
C PRO A 278 11.91 14.98 -10.18
N GLY A 279 13.17 14.53 -10.23
CA GLY A 279 13.71 13.86 -11.41
C GLY A 279 12.98 12.54 -11.74
N PHE A 280 12.55 11.78 -10.72
CA PHE A 280 11.75 10.57 -10.94
C PHE A 280 10.38 10.90 -11.55
N GLU A 281 9.72 11.95 -11.04
CA GLU A 281 8.42 12.41 -11.56
C GLU A 281 8.53 12.92 -13.00
N GLU A 282 9.62 13.62 -13.34
CA GLU A 282 9.93 14.05 -14.70
C GLU A 282 10.12 12.84 -15.64
N ALA A 283 10.90 11.84 -15.21
CA ALA A 283 11.11 10.60 -15.98
C ALA A 283 9.80 9.82 -16.19
N MET A 284 8.95 9.72 -15.15
CA MET A 284 7.61 9.15 -15.24
C MET A 284 6.72 9.90 -16.24
N ALA A 285 6.70 11.23 -16.18
CA ALA A 285 5.93 12.07 -17.09
C ALA A 285 6.41 11.91 -18.54
N PHE A 286 7.73 11.86 -18.75
CA PHE A 286 8.34 11.65 -20.05
C PHE A 286 7.94 10.29 -20.64
N GLN A 287 8.01 9.20 -19.86
CA GLN A 287 7.59 7.87 -20.33
C GLN A 287 6.10 7.83 -20.66
N ARG A 288 5.25 8.46 -19.83
CA ARG A 288 3.80 8.52 -20.07
C ARG A 288 3.47 9.26 -21.37
N ASN A 289 4.17 10.36 -21.64
CA ASN A 289 4.00 11.11 -22.89
C ASN A 289 4.48 10.30 -24.09
N ARG A 290 5.62 9.61 -23.98
CA ARG A 290 6.13 8.72 -25.04
C ARG A 290 5.18 7.56 -25.34
N ALA A 291 4.59 6.94 -24.32
CA ALA A 291 3.60 5.87 -24.50
C ALA A 291 2.34 6.39 -25.21
N ARG A 292 1.87 7.59 -24.88
CA ARG A 292 0.75 8.26 -25.57
C ARG A 292 1.08 8.58 -27.02
N GLN A 293 2.28 9.08 -27.30
CA GLN A 293 2.74 9.37 -28.66
C GLN A 293 2.87 8.10 -29.49
N ALA A 294 3.51 7.05 -28.96
CA ALA A 294 3.64 5.76 -29.64
C ALA A 294 2.27 5.10 -29.90
N LEU A 295 1.30 5.26 -28.99
CA LEU A 295 -0.08 4.81 -29.20
C LEU A 295 -0.75 5.61 -30.33
N ALA A 296 -0.60 6.94 -30.33
CA ALA A 296 -1.12 7.81 -31.38
C ALA A 296 -0.50 7.49 -32.75
N GLU A 297 0.81 7.25 -32.81
CA GLU A 297 1.53 6.87 -34.02
C GLU A 297 1.09 5.49 -34.54
N LYS A 298 0.99 4.48 -33.65
CA LYS A 298 0.53 3.14 -34.03
C LYS A 298 -0.91 3.13 -34.53
N LEU A 299 -1.80 3.90 -33.92
CA LEU A 299 -3.19 4.03 -34.34
C LEU A 299 -3.31 4.85 -35.64
N SER A 300 -2.46 5.87 -35.85
CA SER A 300 -2.37 6.59 -37.13
C SER A 300 -1.85 5.74 -38.30
N ALA A 301 -1.12 4.65 -37.99
CA ALA A 301 -0.61 3.71 -38.96
C ALA A 301 -1.60 2.57 -39.30
N SER A 302 -2.65 2.35 -38.49
CA SER A 302 -3.60 1.24 -38.66
C SER A 302 -5.07 1.63 -38.89
N ALA A 303 -5.45 2.92 -38.85
CA ALA A 303 -6.77 3.39 -39.32
C ALA A 303 -6.78 4.88 -39.67
N ASP A 304 -7.68 5.26 -40.59
CA ASP A 304 -7.98 6.63 -41.04
C ASP A 304 -7.90 7.67 -39.92
N ILE A 305 -7.06 8.68 -40.14
CA ILE A 305 -6.79 9.82 -39.25
C ILE A 305 -8.09 10.51 -38.77
N SER A 306 -9.18 10.40 -39.53
CA SER A 306 -10.50 10.96 -39.20
C SER A 306 -11.15 10.32 -37.96
N LEU A 307 -10.88 9.06 -37.65
CA LEU A 307 -11.48 8.34 -36.52
C LEU A 307 -10.84 8.76 -35.18
N MET A 308 -9.55 9.11 -35.20
CA MET A 308 -8.83 9.58 -34.01
C MET A 308 -9.24 11.00 -33.60
N GLU A 309 -9.54 11.89 -34.56
CA GLU A 309 -10.14 13.19 -34.28
C GLU A 309 -11.52 13.02 -33.62
N HIS A 310 -12.33 12.07 -34.10
CA HIS A 310 -13.64 11.75 -33.51
C HIS A 310 -13.53 11.22 -32.06
N LEU A 311 -12.54 10.37 -31.76
CA LEU A 311 -12.33 9.85 -30.39
C LEU A 311 -11.83 10.94 -29.42
N LYS A 312 -11.03 11.91 -29.89
CA LYS A 312 -10.59 13.06 -29.06
C LYS A 312 -11.75 13.97 -28.65
N GLU A 313 -12.79 14.06 -29.48
CA GLU A 313 -14.00 14.86 -29.20
C GLU A 313 -15.09 14.07 -28.45
N THR A 314 -14.93 12.75 -28.34
CA THR A 314 -15.92 11.90 -27.66
C THR A 314 -15.67 11.88 -26.16
N SER A 315 -16.62 12.41 -25.38
CA SER A 315 -16.66 12.27 -23.93
C SER A 315 -17.56 11.09 -23.54
N SER A 316 -17.15 10.32 -22.54
CA SER A 316 -17.97 9.27 -21.93
C SER A 316 -18.38 9.67 -20.52
N SER A 317 -19.61 9.35 -20.15
CA SER A 317 -20.14 9.55 -18.79
C SER A 317 -20.23 8.21 -18.07
N PHE A 318 -19.68 8.12 -16.87
CA PHE A 318 -19.83 6.93 -16.03
C PHE A 318 -21.24 6.87 -15.42
N VAL A 319 -22.02 5.86 -15.83
CA VAL A 319 -23.41 5.65 -15.37
C VAL A 319 -23.56 4.53 -14.33
N GLY A 320 -22.46 3.93 -13.89
CA GLY A 320 -22.45 2.75 -13.03
C GLY A 320 -22.96 2.99 -11.59
N TYR A 321 -23.16 4.24 -11.19
CA TYR A 321 -23.83 4.58 -9.93
C TYR A 321 -25.35 4.44 -10.00
N GLU A 322 -25.93 4.49 -11.20
CA GLU A 322 -27.38 4.57 -11.41
C GLU A 322 -27.93 3.27 -12.00
N THR A 323 -27.16 2.61 -12.86
CA THR A 323 -27.59 1.39 -13.55
C THR A 323 -26.44 0.42 -13.81
N LEU A 324 -26.74 -0.88 -13.72
CA LEU A 324 -25.84 -1.97 -14.10
C LEU A 324 -25.95 -2.35 -15.59
N ARG A 325 -26.88 -1.71 -16.33
CA ARG A 325 -27.11 -1.96 -17.75
C ARG A 325 -27.30 -0.64 -18.49
N CYS A 326 -26.55 -0.44 -19.57
CA CYS A 326 -26.72 0.70 -20.46
C CYS A 326 -26.60 0.24 -21.92
N GLN A 327 -27.15 1.03 -22.84
CA GLN A 327 -26.86 0.89 -24.26
C GLN A 327 -25.65 1.76 -24.56
N ALA A 328 -24.64 1.17 -25.22
CA ALA A 328 -23.45 1.87 -25.67
C ALA A 328 -23.26 1.62 -27.17
N ARG A 329 -22.57 2.54 -27.85
CA ARG A 329 -22.30 2.43 -29.29
C ARG A 329 -20.86 1.98 -29.47
N VAL A 330 -20.65 0.81 -30.07
CA VAL A 330 -19.30 0.36 -30.43
C VAL A 330 -18.69 1.35 -31.42
N LEU A 331 -17.60 2.01 -31.00
CA LEU A 331 -16.86 2.98 -31.81
C LEU A 331 -15.71 2.31 -32.57
N LEU A 332 -15.07 1.30 -31.97
CA LEU A 332 -13.90 0.64 -32.54
C LEU A 332 -13.76 -0.79 -32.02
N ILE A 333 -13.30 -1.70 -32.88
CA ILE A 333 -12.89 -3.06 -32.52
C ILE A 333 -11.44 -3.26 -32.98
N LEU A 334 -10.57 -3.64 -32.05
CA LEU A 334 -9.15 -3.90 -32.28
C LEU A 334 -8.85 -5.37 -32.05
N CYS A 335 -8.21 -6.03 -33.02
CA CYS A 335 -7.67 -7.38 -32.88
C CYS A 335 -6.14 -7.29 -33.01
N GLY A 336 -5.43 -7.37 -31.89
CA GLY A 336 -4.01 -7.05 -31.82
C GLY A 336 -3.74 -5.59 -32.19
N ALA A 337 -3.11 -5.36 -33.34
CA ALA A 337 -2.79 -4.02 -33.87
C ALA A 337 -3.73 -3.55 -35.00
N ASP A 338 -4.63 -4.41 -35.46
CA ASP A 338 -5.49 -4.14 -36.62
C ASP A 338 -6.91 -3.75 -36.19
N THR A 339 -7.49 -2.79 -36.92
CA THR A 339 -8.91 -2.47 -36.81
C THR A 339 -9.74 -3.51 -37.56
N ARG A 340 -10.79 -4.03 -36.92
CA ARG A 340 -11.73 -4.99 -37.52
C ARG A 340 -13.16 -4.47 -37.41
N SER A 341 -14.03 -4.96 -38.28
CA SER A 341 -15.48 -4.73 -38.19
C SER A 341 -16.20 -5.76 -37.33
N GLU A 342 -15.56 -6.91 -37.05
CA GLU A 342 -16.09 -8.02 -36.27
C GLU A 342 -14.96 -8.80 -35.57
N LEU A 343 -15.28 -9.50 -34.49
CA LEU A 343 -14.44 -10.53 -33.85
C LEU A 343 -15.16 -11.86 -33.94
N ARG A 344 -14.42 -12.93 -34.25
CA ARG A 344 -14.96 -14.29 -34.30
C ARG A 344 -14.86 -14.96 -32.93
N GLU A 345 -15.66 -16.00 -32.74
CA GLU A 345 -15.62 -16.81 -31.53
C GLU A 345 -14.20 -17.37 -31.32
N GLY A 346 -13.62 -17.11 -30.14
CA GLY A 346 -12.26 -17.50 -29.79
C GLY A 346 -11.17 -16.47 -30.13
N GLU A 347 -11.49 -15.35 -30.79
CA GLU A 347 -10.53 -14.27 -31.03
C GLU A 347 -10.50 -13.27 -29.86
N GLU A 348 -9.29 -12.88 -29.44
CA GLU A 348 -9.09 -11.82 -28.44
C GLU A 348 -9.01 -10.45 -29.12
N GLY A 349 -9.78 -9.50 -28.61
CA GLY A 349 -9.75 -8.12 -29.09
C GLY A 349 -10.21 -7.11 -28.04
N GLN A 350 -9.96 -5.83 -28.32
CA GLN A 350 -10.39 -4.70 -27.49
C GLN A 350 -11.55 -3.99 -28.19
N VAL A 351 -12.59 -3.65 -27.44
CA VAL A 351 -13.75 -2.91 -27.94
C VAL A 351 -13.79 -1.56 -27.26
N VAL A 352 -13.89 -0.49 -28.06
CA VAL A 352 -14.08 0.88 -27.58
C VAL A 352 -15.56 1.22 -27.73
N LEU A 353 -16.20 1.64 -26.63
CA LEU A 353 -17.64 1.92 -26.50
C LEU A 353 -17.94 3.40 -26.28
#